data_AF-A0A1T2LCN6-F1
#
_entry.id   AF-A0A1T2LCN6-F1
#
_cell.length_a   1.000
_cell.length_b   1.000
_cell.length_c   1.000
_cell.angle_alpha   90.00
_cell.angle_beta   90.00
_cell.angle_gamma   90.00
#
_symmetry.space_group_name_H-M   'P 1'
#
loop_
_entity.id
_entity.type
_entity.pdbx_description
1 polymer ?
#
loop_
_entity_poly.entity_id
_entity_poly.type
_entity_poly.pdbx_seq_one_letter_code
_entity_poly.pdbx_strand_id
1 'polypeptide(L)'
;MSLIILTPFDLAITSALILMMAFLSWRLHLGVGRQFLIAALRSAVQLILLGYVLKIIFAEQAFWMVLLLGSIMLSVAGYEVLSRQRRRFNGWWGYGIGATAMSIS
;
A
#
# COMPACT_ATOMS: atom_id res chain seq x y z
N MET A 1 3.79 28.92 -2.83
CA MET A 1 3.20 27.81 -2.05
C MET A 1 1.84 28.28 -1.55
N SER A 2 0.78 28.01 -2.32
CA SER A 2 -0.59 28.39 -1.94
C SER A 2 -1.06 27.50 -0.80
N LEU A 3 -1.31 28.09 0.37
CA LEU A 3 -1.90 27.40 1.51
C LEU A 3 -3.32 26.98 1.14
N ILE A 4 -3.59 25.68 1.16
CA ILE A 4 -4.95 25.15 1.02
C ILE A 4 -5.66 25.49 2.33
N ILE A 5 -6.58 26.46 2.26
CA ILE A 5 -7.37 26.87 3.41
C ILE A 5 -8.44 25.80 3.62
N LEU A 6 -8.19 24.84 4.51
CA LEU A 6 -9.21 23.87 4.92
C LEU A 6 -10.29 24.62 5.70
N THR A 7 -11.48 24.70 5.13
CA THR A 7 -12.61 25.25 5.87
C THR A 7 -13.17 24.20 6.84
N PRO A 8 -13.75 24.60 7.98
CA PRO A 8 -14.44 23.67 8.87
C PRO A 8 -15.55 22.88 8.16
N PHE A 9 -16.12 23.44 7.09
CA PHE A 9 -17.13 22.80 6.25
C PHE A 9 -16.55 21.65 5.41
N ASP A 10 -15.36 21.83 4.83
CA ASP A 10 -14.67 20.76 4.09
C ASP A 10 -14.36 19.57 5.00
N LEU A 11 -13.95 19.86 6.24
CA LEU A 11 -13.66 18.85 7.26
C LEU A 11 -14.95 18.15 7.73
N ALA A 12 -16.04 18.89 7.91
CA ALA A 12 -17.34 18.34 8.27
C ALA A 12 -17.89 17.41 7.18
N ILE A 13 -17.81 17.81 5.91
CA ILE A 13 -18.24 16.95 4.78
C ILE A 13 -17.36 15.71 4.68
N THR A 14 -16.04 15.87 4.77
CA THR A 14 -15.09 14.75 4.67
C THR A 14 -15.33 13.73 5.79
N SER A 15 -15.47 14.21 7.03
CA SER A 15 -15.75 13.33 8.17
C SER A 15 -17.12 12.66 8.07
N ALA A 16 -18.16 13.37 7.63
CA ALA A 16 -19.48 12.78 7.40
C ALA A 16 -19.45 11.68 6.31
N LEU A 17 -18.74 11.90 5.21
CA LEU A 17 -18.55 10.89 4.16
C LEU A 17 -17.82 9.64 4.68
N ILE A 18 -16.78 9.82 5.50
CA ILE A 18 -16.04 8.70 6.11
C ILE A 18 -16.94 7.90 7.05
N LEU A 19 -17.73 8.57 7.90
CA LEU A 19 -18.68 7.93 8.79
C LEU A 19 -19.77 7.18 8.02
N MET A 20 -20.32 7.78 6.97
CA MET A 20 -21.30 7.16 6.07
C MET A 20 -20.72 5.89 5.40
N MET A 21 -19.48 5.95 4.91
CA MET A 21 -18.76 4.80 4.35
C MET A 21 -18.55 3.68 5.37
N ALA A 22 -18.09 4.02 6.57
CA ALA A 22 -17.90 3.05 7.65
C ALA A 22 -19.22 2.37 8.05
N PHE A 23 -20.29 3.16 8.17
CA PHE A 23 -21.63 2.64 8.46
C PHE A 23 -22.14 1.70 7.37
N LEU A 24 -22.00 2.08 6.11
CA LEU A 24 -22.44 1.26 4.98
C LEU A 24 -21.63 -0.04 4.86
N SER A 25 -20.32 0.04 5.07
CA SER A 25 -19.41 -1.12 5.12
C SER A 25 -19.79 -2.10 6.23
N TRP A 26 -20.14 -1.57 7.41
CA TRP A 26 -20.62 -2.39 8.52
C TRP A 26 -21.98 -3.01 8.21
N ARG A 27 -22.95 -2.23 7.70
CA ARG A 27 -24.30 -2.70 7.40
C ARG A 27 -24.30 -3.80 6.34
N LEU A 28 -23.44 -3.69 5.31
CA LEU A 28 -23.33 -4.68 4.24
C LEU A 28 -22.69 -6.00 4.71
N HIS A 29 -22.24 -6.12 5.96
CA HIS A 29 -21.70 -7.35 6.56
C HIS A 29 -20.86 -8.16 5.56
N LEU A 30 -19.89 -7.51 4.91
CA LEU A 30 -19.16 -8.07 3.78
C LEU A 30 -18.38 -9.36 4.12
N GLY A 31 -18.48 -9.90 5.34
CA GLY A 31 -17.78 -11.10 5.81
C GLY A 31 -16.27 -10.92 5.95
N VAL A 32 -15.75 -9.77 5.49
CA VAL A 32 -14.32 -9.46 5.43
C VAL A 32 -13.77 -9.00 6.77
N GLY A 33 -14.58 -8.80 7.82
CA GLY A 33 -14.10 -8.26 9.10
C GLY A 33 -12.87 -9.00 9.65
N ARG A 34 -12.93 -10.34 9.74
CA ARG A 34 -11.77 -11.15 10.18
C ARG A 34 -10.64 -11.14 9.16
N GLN A 35 -10.94 -11.25 7.86
CA GLN A 35 -9.93 -11.25 6.81
C GLN A 35 -9.19 -9.91 6.73
N PHE A 36 -9.89 -8.80 6.93
CA PHE A 36 -9.36 -7.44 6.97
C PHE A 36 -8.50 -7.23 8.21
N LEU A 37 -8.95 -7.71 9.37
CA LEU A 37 -8.18 -7.60 10.63
C LEU A 37 -6.88 -8.41 10.54
N ILE A 38 -6.93 -9.62 9.98
CA ILE A 38 -5.74 -10.44 9.71
C ILE A 38 -4.83 -9.77 8.69
N ALA A 39 -5.39 -9.24 7.59
CA ALA A 39 -4.61 -8.55 6.56
C ALA A 39 -3.93 -7.28 7.12
N ALA A 40 -4.65 -6.49 7.92
CA ALA A 40 -4.14 -5.28 8.57
C ALA A 40 -3.02 -5.63 9.56
N LEU A 41 -3.22 -6.64 10.41
CA LEU A 41 -2.21 -7.10 11.34
C LEU A 41 -0.96 -7.61 10.61
N ARG A 42 -1.14 -8.43 9.56
CA ARG A 42 -0.04 -8.90 8.71
C ARG A 42 0.74 -7.73 8.11
N SER A 43 0.06 -6.74 7.55
CA SER A 43 0.71 -5.55 6.97
C SER A 43 1.44 -4.72 8.02
N ALA A 44 0.89 -4.57 9.23
CA ALA A 44 1.55 -3.87 10.33
C ALA A 44 2.84 -4.57 10.77
N VAL A 45 2.78 -5.90 10.97
CA VAL A 45 3.96 -6.72 11.29
C VAL A 45 4.99 -6.63 10.16
N GLN A 46 4.55 -6.70 8.90
CA GLN A 46 5.44 -6.55 7.73
C GLN A 46 6.17 -5.21 7.73
N LEU A 47 5.48 -4.09 7.98
CA LEU A 47 6.07 -2.75 8.04
C LEU A 47 7.09 -2.62 9.19
N ILE A 48 6.77 -3.18 10.36
CA ILE A 48 7.70 -3.19 11.50
C ILE A 48 8.97 -3.99 11.17
N LEU A 49 8.82 -5.19 10.60
CA LEU A 49 9.94 -6.02 10.19
C LEU A 49 10.79 -5.32 9.12
N LEU A 50 10.16 -4.71 8.13
CA LEU A 50 10.87 -3.95 7.10
C LEU A 50 11.64 -2.79 7.69
N GLY A 51 11.04 -2.02 8.60
CA GLY A 51 11.72 -0.93 9.31
C GLY A 51 12.93 -1.41 10.12
N TYR A 52 12.82 -2.58 10.74
CA TYR A 52 13.95 -3.20 11.45
C TYR A 52 15.08 -3.60 10.49
N VAL A 53 14.75 -4.23 9.36
CA VAL A 53 15.74 -4.58 8.32
C VAL A 53 16.43 -3.33 7.79
N LEU A 54 15.68 -2.26 7.50
CA LEU A 54 16.26 -0.99 7.05
C LEU A 54 17.22 -0.38 8.07
N LYS A 55 16.92 -0.49 9.37
CA LYS A 55 17.83 -0.04 10.44
C LYS A 55 19.18 -0.76 10.38
N ILE A 56 19.18 -2.06 10.10
CA ILE A 56 20.42 -2.86 9.96
C ILE A 56 21.17 -2.44 8.70
N ILE A 57 20.47 -2.36 7.57
CA ILE A 57 21.09 -2.03 6.27
C ILE A 57 21.72 -0.63 6.29
N PHE A 58 21.06 0.35 6.92
CA PHE A 58 21.59 1.70 7.03
C PHE A 58 22.72 1.81 8.08
N ALA A 59 22.82 0.89 9.04
CA ALA A 59 23.94 0.86 9.98
C ALA A 59 25.26 0.45 9.30
N GLU A 60 25.22 -0.45 8.30
CA GLU A 60 26.40 -0.90 7.55
C GLU A 60 26.82 0.07 6.43
N GLN A 61 26.05 1.12 6.12
CA GLN A 61 26.31 2.10 5.04
C GLN A 61 26.61 1.47 3.66
N ALA A 62 26.17 0.24 3.42
CA ALA A 62 26.43 -0.48 2.18
C ALA A 62 25.37 -0.15 1.12
N PHE A 63 25.72 0.71 0.16
CA PHE A 63 24.83 1.11 -0.93
C PHE A 63 24.27 -0.08 -1.74
N TRP A 64 25.07 -1.14 -1.92
CA TRP A 64 24.62 -2.37 -2.61
C TRP A 64 23.52 -3.12 -1.85
N MET A 65 23.53 -3.11 -0.52
CA MET A 65 22.52 -3.79 0.28
C MET A 65 21.16 -3.08 0.18
N VAL A 66 21.17 -1.75 0.14
CA VAL A 66 19.97 -0.93 -0.10
C VAL A 66 19.40 -1.20 -1.50
N LEU A 67 20.27 -1.22 -2.51
CA LEU A 67 19.86 -1.44 -3.90
C LEU A 67 19.28 -2.85 -4.12
N LEU A 68 19.89 -3.86 -3.49
CA LEU A 68 19.41 -5.24 -3.53
C LEU A 68 18.04 -5.37 -2.85
N LEU A 69 17.88 -4.83 -1.63
CA LEU A 69 16.60 -4.86 -0.93
C LEU A 69 15.51 -4.11 -1.73
N GLY A 70 15.81 -2.92 -2.23
CA GLY A 70 14.88 -2.15 -3.06
C GLY A 70 14.46 -2.89 -4.32
N SER A 71 15.39 -3.56 -5.00
CA SER A 71 15.10 -4.39 -6.18
C SER A 71 14.17 -5.57 -5.86
N ILE A 72 14.41 -6.26 -4.73
CA ILE A 72 13.55 -7.34 -4.26
C ILE A 72 12.14 -6.82 -3.96
N MET A 73 12.03 -5.72 -3.20
CA MET A 73 10.74 -5.13 -2.85
C MET A 73 9.96 -4.68 -4.08
N LEU A 74 10.63 -4.01 -5.02
CA LEU A 74 10.00 -3.56 -6.27
C LEU A 74 9.49 -4.75 -7.09
N SER A 75 10.26 -5.84 -7.11
CA SER A 75 9.88 -7.05 -7.85
C SER A 75 8.66 -7.74 -7.24
N VAL A 76 8.64 -7.88 -5.92
CA VAL A 76 7.51 -8.45 -5.18
C VAL A 76 6.26 -7.58 -5.31
N ALA A 77 6.41 -6.25 -5.22
CA ALA A 77 5.30 -5.31 -5.40
C ALA A 77 4.71 -5.37 -6.81
N GLY A 78 5.56 -5.39 -7.86
CA GLY A 78 5.13 -5.56 -9.24
C GLY A 78 4.42 -6.89 -9.48
N TYR A 79 4.89 -7.98 -8.87
CA TYR A 79 4.24 -9.29 -8.92
C TYR A 79 2.87 -9.27 -8.22
N GLU A 80 2.76 -8.65 -7.04
CA GLU A 80 1.50 -8.58 -6.29
C GLU A 80 0.43 -7.79 -7.07
N VAL A 81 0.80 -6.68 -7.71
CA VAL A 81 -0.09 -5.92 -8.61
C VAL A 81 -0.58 -6.78 -9.77
N LEU A 82 0.31 -7.54 -10.43
CA LEU A 82 -0.06 -8.44 -11.53
C LEU A 82 -1.00 -9.55 -11.05
N SER A 83 -0.76 -10.12 -9.87
CA SER A 83 -1.58 -11.18 -9.27
C SER A 83 -3.01 -10.71 -8.94
N ARG A 84 -3.16 -9.42 -8.60
CA ARG A 84 -4.44 -8.81 -8.20
C ARG A 84 -5.25 -8.26 -9.38
N GLN A 85 -4.72 -8.27 -10.60
CA GLN A 85 -5.46 -7.83 -11.80
C GLN A 85 -6.54 -8.83 -12.21
N ARG A 86 -7.81 -8.41 -12.20
CA ARG A 86 -8.97 -9.25 -12.64
C ARG A 86 -8.95 -9.62 -14.13
N ARG A 87 -8.22 -8.88 -14.97
CA ARG A 87 -7.94 -9.24 -16.37
C ARG A 87 -6.44 -9.45 -16.51
N ARG A 88 -6.03 -10.70 -16.64
CA ARG A 88 -4.62 -11.08 -16.76
C ARG A 88 -4.12 -10.67 -18.15
N PHE A 89 -3.42 -9.54 -18.26
CA PHE A 89 -2.63 -9.28 -19.46
C PHE A 89 -1.52 -10.33 -19.52
N ASN A 90 -1.49 -11.12 -20.60
CA ASN A 90 -0.56 -12.24 -20.76
C ASN A 90 0.87 -11.70 -21.03
N GLY A 91 1.87 -12.27 -20.33
CA GLY A 91 3.29 -12.05 -20.63
C GLY A 91 4.01 -10.96 -19.80
N TRP A 92 5.25 -10.63 -20.21
CA TRP A 92 6.14 -9.65 -19.56
C TRP A 92 5.55 -8.23 -19.46
N TRP A 93 4.57 -7.88 -20.30
CA TRP A 93 3.88 -6.60 -20.27
C TRP A 93 3.03 -6.39 -19.02
N GLY A 94 2.46 -7.45 -18.44
CA GLY A 94 1.70 -7.35 -17.19
C GLY A 94 2.57 -6.98 -15.99
N TYR A 95 3.80 -7.52 -15.93
CA TYR A 95 4.78 -7.17 -14.91
C TYR A 95 5.36 -5.77 -15.13
N GLY A 96 5.67 -5.43 -16.40
CA GLY A 96 6.19 -4.11 -16.78
C GLY A 96 5.24 -2.95 -16.44
N ILE A 97 3.93 -3.09 -16.73
CA ILE A 97 2.92 -2.08 -16.39
C ILE A 97 2.74 -1.96 -14.86
N GLY A 98 2.72 -3.09 -14.13
CA GLY A 98 2.58 -3.07 -12.68
C GLY A 98 3.78 -2.43 -11.96
N ALA A 99 5.00 -2.80 -12.37
CA ALA A 99 6.23 -2.25 -11.80
C ALA A 99 6.42 -0.76 -12.14
N THR A 100 6.17 -0.36 -13.40
CA THR A 100 6.30 1.06 -13.80
C THR A 100 5.25 1.94 -13.11
N ALA A 101 4.01 1.49 -12.97
CA ALA A 101 2.98 2.25 -12.25
C ALA A 101 3.32 2.44 -10.76
N MET A 102 3.90 1.43 -10.10
CA MET A 102 4.36 1.54 -8.71
C MET A 102 5.62 2.40 -8.56
N SER A 103 6.49 2.45 -9.56
CA SER A 103 7.66 3.35 -9.56
C SER A 103 7.31 4.80 -9.89
N ILE A 104 6.22 5.05 -10.63
CA ILE A 104 5.78 6.40 -11.02
C ILE A 104 4.89 7.05 -9.94
N SER A 105 4.20 6.26 -9.12
CA SER A 105 3.24 6.71 -8.10
C SER A 105 3.90 7.05 -6.78
#